data_AF-A0A964AMZ0-F1
#
_entry.id   AF-A0A964AMZ0-F1
#
_cell.length_a   1.000
_cell.length_b   1.000
_cell.length_c   1.000
_cell.angle_alpha   90.00
_cell.angle_beta   90.00
_cell.angle_gamma   90.00
#
_symmetry.space_group_name_H-M   'P 1'
#
loop_
_entity.id
_entity.type
_entity.pdbx_description
1 polymer ?
#
loop_
_entity_poly.entity_id
_entity_poly.type
_entity_poly.pdbx_seq_one_letter_code
_entity_poly.pdbx_strand_id
1 'polypeptide(L)'
;MSLLLLTLASTPAHAWEHTGWVWPPEQLPIVFYMTDYLEDSLPQTPNEETGRYYQEDVLIKAFCNWHWIEYCDENLPSDWERYPDAPCADFTFEYGGVLPGNEGNTPDGIVKIYWDDPDDIQGSGVNGVTYTRTGGDLVMEQGGEFYYNVYDSDIVFNNDIDWGTTQEIEESCTGDHRAIESTATHEVGHLLGMAHSCEQGESCLDDAYLTATMYWTGGSCDTSRNSINNDDREGITALYGPYATLFTEDERFGAAPLNVCFQVEADEETNQQIASTAWRFGDGESSTEFEPCHEYNSQGQFTVHATFTGESPLCGEWEYENRKLAYVLVCDTPIAGFDIEHYDGLVYQLINQTDVTVYGCIDGVNFDVYKGSSASGDPIQSLGAWSPRVEFPEEGEYTIVLTAQGPAGEEQAQLTVTAEDRRGDVRGCATGGAGSAGFAGLLLALGAALGRRRR
;
A
#
# COMPACT_ATOMS: atom_id res chain seq x y z
N MET A 1 -11.99 20.80 -28.80
CA MET A 1 -12.14 19.94 -27.61
C MET A 1 -10.76 19.41 -27.30
N SER A 2 -10.01 20.21 -26.55
CA SER A 2 -8.72 19.84 -25.99
C SER A 2 -8.82 20.32 -24.57
N LEU A 3 -9.14 19.42 -23.65
CA LEU A 3 -8.98 19.67 -22.22
C LEU A 3 -8.23 18.46 -21.67
N LEU A 4 -7.02 18.80 -21.22
CA LEU A 4 -6.14 18.16 -20.27
C LEU A 4 -6.04 16.62 -20.28
N LEU A 5 -4.87 16.15 -20.72
CA LEU A 5 -4.29 14.93 -20.17
C LEU A 5 -4.16 15.11 -18.66
N LEU A 6 -5.01 14.46 -17.87
CA LEU A 6 -4.84 14.33 -16.43
C LEU A 6 -3.81 13.23 -16.17
N THR A 7 -2.58 13.62 -15.83
CA THR A 7 -1.63 12.72 -15.19
C THR A 7 -1.92 12.72 -13.69
N LEU A 8 -2.89 11.92 -13.24
CA LEU A 8 -3.23 11.80 -11.82
C LEU A 8 -3.50 10.35 -11.44
N ALA A 9 -2.60 9.80 -10.62
CA ALA A 9 -2.90 8.75 -9.66
C ALA A 9 -1.93 8.90 -8.50
N SER A 10 -2.49 9.15 -7.34
CA SER A 10 -1.78 8.91 -6.09
C SER A 10 -2.76 8.75 -4.97
N THR A 11 -3.74 7.93 -5.27
CA THR A 11 -4.28 7.01 -4.30
C THR A 11 -3.12 6.31 -3.57
N PRO A 12 -2.96 6.18 -2.23
CA PRO A 12 -2.28 4.97 -1.76
C PRO A 12 -3.19 3.75 -1.97
N ALA A 13 -4.47 3.95 -2.30
CA ALA A 13 -5.39 2.86 -2.47
C ALA A 13 -5.01 2.04 -3.69
N HIS A 14 -4.85 0.74 -3.51
CA HIS A 14 -4.58 -0.19 -4.60
C HIS A 14 -5.87 -0.85 -5.09
N ALA A 15 -6.90 -0.92 -4.24
CA ALA A 15 -8.16 -1.55 -4.60
C ALA A 15 -8.93 -0.85 -5.73
N TRP A 16 -8.56 0.35 -6.19
CA TRP A 16 -9.16 0.91 -7.41
C TRP A 16 -8.29 0.70 -8.67
N GLU A 17 -7.06 0.19 -8.55
CA GLU A 17 -6.08 0.25 -9.65
C GLU A 17 -6.40 -0.63 -10.87
N HIS A 18 -7.30 -1.63 -10.80
CA HIS A 18 -7.34 -2.66 -11.85
C HIS A 18 -8.67 -3.43 -12.03
N THR A 19 -9.68 -2.80 -12.61
CA THR A 19 -10.67 -3.55 -13.41
C THR A 19 -10.83 -2.95 -14.80
N GLY A 20 -10.83 -1.62 -14.89
CA GLY A 20 -11.17 -0.88 -16.09
C GLY A 20 -12.68 -0.86 -16.36
N TRP A 21 -13.51 -1.15 -15.36
CA TRP A 21 -14.97 -1.23 -15.50
C TRP A 21 -15.66 -0.37 -14.45
N VAL A 22 -16.65 0.43 -14.86
CA VAL A 22 -17.48 1.23 -13.96
C VAL A 22 -18.92 1.28 -14.46
N TRP A 23 -19.86 1.43 -13.53
CA TRP A 23 -21.24 1.79 -13.81
C TRP A 23 -21.38 3.27 -14.18
N PRO A 24 -22.11 3.62 -15.26
CA PRO A 24 -22.38 5.01 -15.59
C PRO A 24 -23.43 5.62 -14.64
N PRO A 25 -23.28 6.88 -14.23
CA PRO A 25 -24.24 7.55 -13.33
C PRO A 25 -25.68 7.58 -13.86
N GLU A 26 -25.88 7.56 -15.19
CA GLU A 26 -27.22 7.56 -15.78
C GLU A 26 -27.97 6.22 -15.61
N GLN A 27 -27.30 5.17 -15.13
CA GLN A 27 -27.89 3.86 -14.84
C GLN A 27 -28.24 3.68 -13.37
N LEU A 28 -28.16 4.74 -12.56
CA LEU A 28 -28.50 4.69 -11.14
C LEU A 28 -30.01 4.89 -10.89
N PRO A 29 -30.58 4.25 -9.85
CA PRO A 29 -29.93 3.28 -8.97
C PRO A 29 -29.65 1.94 -9.68
N ILE A 30 -28.55 1.29 -9.32
CA ILE A 30 -28.23 -0.08 -9.74
C ILE A 30 -29.28 -1.01 -9.12
N VAL A 31 -30.01 -1.76 -9.93
CA VAL A 31 -30.99 -2.74 -9.43
C VAL A 31 -30.38 -4.13 -9.45
N PHE A 32 -30.26 -4.77 -8.29
CA PHE A 32 -29.77 -6.14 -8.17
C PHE A 32 -30.88 -7.12 -7.81
N TYR A 33 -30.73 -8.37 -8.24
CA TYR A 33 -31.67 -9.45 -7.97
C TYR A 33 -30.92 -10.63 -7.37
N MET A 34 -31.66 -11.55 -6.75
CA MET A 34 -31.13 -12.86 -6.41
C MET A 34 -31.89 -13.95 -7.13
N THR A 35 -31.25 -15.07 -7.40
CA THR A 35 -31.98 -16.27 -7.81
C THR A 35 -32.70 -16.88 -6.62
N ASP A 36 -33.64 -17.77 -6.89
CA ASP A 36 -34.33 -18.56 -5.87
C ASP A 36 -33.51 -19.75 -5.36
N TYR A 37 -32.24 -19.86 -5.75
CA TYR A 37 -31.30 -20.82 -5.19
C TYR A 37 -30.90 -20.41 -3.78
N LEU A 38 -30.93 -21.34 -2.84
CA LEU A 38 -30.49 -21.13 -1.45
C LEU A 38 -29.39 -22.12 -1.12
N GLU A 39 -28.28 -21.61 -0.61
CA GLU A 39 -27.17 -22.43 -0.14
C GLU A 39 -27.57 -23.21 1.12
N ASP A 40 -27.53 -24.54 1.05
CA ASP A 40 -28.00 -25.47 2.10
C ASP A 40 -27.24 -25.32 3.42
N SER A 41 -25.97 -24.88 3.38
CA SER A 41 -25.16 -24.64 4.58
C SER A 41 -25.58 -23.40 5.38
N LEU A 42 -26.38 -22.52 4.80
CA LEU A 42 -26.85 -21.27 5.42
C LEU A 42 -28.29 -21.36 5.96
N PRO A 43 -28.74 -20.40 6.80
CA PRO A 43 -30.08 -20.43 7.37
C PRO A 43 -31.22 -20.48 6.33
N GLN A 44 -32.05 -21.51 6.42
CA GLN A 44 -33.17 -21.77 5.51
C GLN A 44 -34.53 -21.24 6.00
N THR A 45 -34.52 -20.39 7.04
CA THR A 45 -35.73 -19.78 7.57
C THR A 45 -35.65 -18.28 7.37
N PRO A 46 -36.66 -17.63 6.77
CA PRO A 46 -36.66 -16.19 6.61
C PRO A 46 -36.56 -15.46 7.95
N ASN A 47 -35.85 -14.34 7.94
CA ASN A 47 -35.78 -13.42 9.05
C ASN A 47 -37.20 -12.89 9.38
N GLU A 48 -37.58 -12.88 10.66
CA GLU A 48 -38.92 -12.49 11.10
C GLU A 48 -39.20 -10.99 10.91
N GLU A 49 -38.17 -10.14 10.92
CA GLU A 49 -38.25 -8.70 10.73
C GLU A 49 -38.38 -8.33 9.25
N THR A 50 -37.49 -8.87 8.42
CA THR A 50 -37.40 -8.49 7.00
C THR A 50 -38.28 -9.37 6.09
N GLY A 51 -38.59 -10.59 6.54
CA GLY A 51 -39.31 -11.60 5.76
C GLY A 51 -38.47 -12.24 4.64
N ARG A 52 -37.17 -11.98 4.59
CA ARG A 52 -36.23 -12.47 3.57
C ARG A 52 -35.30 -13.56 4.10
N TYR A 53 -34.71 -14.35 3.21
CA TYR A 53 -33.68 -15.31 3.58
C TYR A 53 -32.36 -14.62 3.95
N TYR A 54 -31.53 -15.30 4.73
CA TYR A 54 -30.26 -14.75 5.21
C TYR A 54 -29.36 -14.26 4.07
N GLN A 55 -29.30 -15.00 2.96
CA GLN A 55 -28.51 -14.67 1.78
C GLN A 55 -28.96 -13.35 1.13
N GLU A 56 -30.27 -13.06 1.15
CA GLU A 56 -30.82 -11.79 0.67
C GLU A 56 -30.38 -10.62 1.54
N ASP A 57 -30.47 -10.79 2.86
CA ASP A 57 -29.98 -9.78 3.79
C ASP A 57 -28.48 -9.56 3.59
N VAL A 58 -27.67 -10.62 3.48
CA VAL A 58 -26.21 -10.57 3.23
C VAL A 58 -25.85 -9.72 2.02
N LEU A 59 -26.54 -9.91 0.90
CA LEU A 59 -26.25 -9.12 -0.29
C LEU A 59 -26.60 -7.65 -0.10
N ILE A 60 -27.72 -7.33 0.55
CA ILE A 60 -28.07 -5.93 0.87
C ILE A 60 -26.99 -5.28 1.74
N LYS A 61 -26.46 -5.96 2.76
CA LYS A 61 -25.35 -5.41 3.57
C LYS A 61 -24.07 -5.30 2.81
N ALA A 62 -23.74 -6.25 1.94
CA ALA A 62 -22.57 -6.15 1.09
C ALA A 62 -22.59 -4.83 0.31
N PHE A 63 -23.72 -4.47 -0.31
CA PHE A 63 -23.89 -3.15 -0.94
C PHE A 63 -23.85 -1.97 0.06
N CYS A 64 -24.53 -2.08 1.20
CA CYS A 64 -24.55 -1.01 2.22
C CYS A 64 -23.19 -0.76 2.89
N ASN A 65 -22.28 -1.74 2.88
CA ASN A 65 -20.90 -1.57 3.33
C ASN A 65 -20.15 -0.58 2.43
N TRP A 66 -20.39 -0.62 1.11
CA TRP A 66 -19.73 0.25 0.14
C TRP A 66 -20.33 1.65 0.07
N HIS A 67 -21.63 1.79 0.27
CA HIS A 67 -22.29 3.09 0.31
C HIS A 67 -23.57 3.06 1.16
N TRP A 68 -23.59 3.86 2.22
CA TRP A 68 -24.73 3.91 3.15
C TRP A 68 -25.76 4.96 2.74
N ILE A 69 -26.98 4.51 2.42
CA ILE A 69 -28.10 5.35 1.95
C ILE A 69 -29.38 5.08 2.73
N GLU A 70 -30.43 5.90 2.53
CA GLU A 70 -31.76 5.73 3.14
C GLU A 70 -32.31 4.31 2.92
N TYR A 71 -32.06 3.73 1.74
CA TYR A 71 -32.41 2.34 1.44
C TYR A 71 -31.85 1.34 2.48
N CYS A 72 -30.61 1.53 2.95
CA CYS A 72 -29.98 0.69 3.96
C CYS A 72 -30.67 0.80 5.32
N ASP A 73 -30.99 2.03 5.76
CA ASP A 73 -31.68 2.29 7.02
C ASP A 73 -33.10 1.68 7.04
N GLU A 74 -33.76 1.60 5.88
CA GLU A 74 -35.11 1.04 5.76
C GLU A 74 -35.16 -0.47 5.57
N ASN A 75 -34.11 -1.08 5.02
CA ASN A 75 -34.15 -2.47 4.56
C ASN A 75 -33.22 -3.41 5.33
N LEU A 76 -32.25 -2.95 6.11
CA LEU A 76 -31.41 -3.87 6.90
C LEU A 76 -32.09 -4.32 8.20
N PRO A 77 -31.87 -5.57 8.65
CA PRO A 77 -32.28 -6.04 9.97
C PRO A 77 -31.78 -5.14 11.10
N SER A 78 -32.54 -5.03 12.19
CA SER A 78 -32.21 -4.14 13.31
C SER A 78 -30.96 -4.54 14.11
N ASP A 79 -30.52 -5.79 14.00
CA ASP A 79 -29.28 -6.32 14.57
C ASP A 79 -28.06 -6.06 13.68
N TRP A 80 -28.25 -5.50 12.49
CA TRP A 80 -27.17 -5.17 11.57
C TRP A 80 -26.73 -3.74 11.84
N GLU A 81 -25.53 -3.62 12.41
CA GLU A 81 -24.99 -2.32 12.77
C GLU A 81 -24.65 -1.52 11.52
N ARG A 82 -25.07 -0.25 11.53
CA ARG A 82 -24.69 0.75 10.53
C ARG A 82 -23.19 0.91 10.50
N TYR A 83 -22.59 0.87 9.30
CA TYR A 83 -21.21 1.26 9.14
C TYR A 83 -21.09 2.79 9.28
N PRO A 84 -20.43 3.32 10.33
CA PRO A 84 -20.44 4.75 10.61
C PRO A 84 -19.63 5.55 9.58
N ASP A 85 -18.70 4.90 8.88
CA ASP A 85 -17.69 5.54 8.06
C ASP A 85 -17.82 5.21 6.56
N ALA A 86 -19.00 4.74 6.11
CA ALA A 86 -19.23 4.43 4.70
C ALA A 86 -18.90 5.67 3.84
N PRO A 87 -18.09 5.53 2.79
CA PRO A 87 -17.66 6.66 1.98
C PRO A 87 -18.85 7.23 1.22
N CYS A 88 -18.80 8.53 0.97
CA CYS A 88 -19.73 9.07 0.00
C CYS A 88 -19.33 8.64 -1.40
N ALA A 89 -20.31 8.16 -2.16
CA ALA A 89 -20.16 7.78 -3.53
C ALA A 89 -21.42 8.20 -4.32
N ASP A 90 -21.23 8.69 -5.53
CA ASP A 90 -22.28 9.00 -6.52
C ASP A 90 -22.73 7.70 -7.21
N PHE A 91 -23.15 6.72 -6.39
CA PHE A 91 -23.92 5.57 -6.84
C PHE A 91 -25.00 5.26 -5.82
N THR A 92 -26.11 4.69 -6.27
CA THR A 92 -27.18 4.18 -5.40
C THR A 92 -27.58 2.79 -5.90
N PHE A 93 -28.24 2.02 -5.05
CA PHE A 93 -28.70 0.68 -5.41
C PHE A 93 -30.06 0.36 -4.79
N GLU A 94 -30.74 -0.60 -5.39
CA GLU A 94 -32.01 -1.14 -4.91
C GLU A 94 -32.04 -2.67 -5.08
N TYR A 95 -32.59 -3.39 -4.10
CA TYR A 95 -32.90 -4.81 -4.25
C TYR A 95 -34.22 -4.99 -5.01
N GLY A 96 -34.15 -5.61 -6.19
CA GLY A 96 -35.29 -5.92 -7.05
C GLY A 96 -36.06 -7.19 -6.67
N GLY A 97 -35.55 -7.99 -5.72
CA GLY A 97 -36.19 -9.22 -5.23
C GLY A 97 -35.59 -10.51 -5.80
N VAL A 98 -36.33 -11.60 -5.62
CA VAL A 98 -35.94 -12.96 -6.04
C VAL A 98 -36.55 -13.30 -7.41
N LEU A 99 -35.73 -13.81 -8.32
CA LEU A 99 -36.14 -14.31 -9.64
C LEU A 99 -36.04 -15.85 -9.71
N PRO A 100 -36.98 -16.54 -10.39
CA PRO A 100 -36.93 -18.00 -10.51
C PRO A 100 -35.86 -18.47 -11.50
N GLY A 101 -34.94 -19.34 -11.05
CA GLY A 101 -33.94 -20.04 -11.87
C GLY A 101 -32.80 -19.18 -12.41
N ASN A 102 -31.83 -19.85 -13.05
CA ASN A 102 -30.72 -19.27 -13.81
C ASN A 102 -31.18 -18.85 -15.22
N GLU A 103 -32.11 -17.89 -15.33
CA GLU A 103 -32.53 -17.36 -16.63
C GLU A 103 -31.40 -16.49 -17.24
N GLY A 104 -30.43 -17.18 -17.85
CA GLY A 104 -29.23 -16.59 -18.42
C GLY A 104 -29.48 -15.49 -19.46
N ASN A 105 -28.51 -14.57 -19.55
CA ASN A 105 -28.35 -13.52 -20.56
C ASN A 105 -29.68 -12.92 -21.05
N THR A 106 -30.28 -12.04 -20.26
CA THR A 106 -31.43 -11.25 -20.74
C THR A 106 -30.96 -10.15 -21.70
N PRO A 107 -31.42 -10.12 -22.97
CA PRO A 107 -31.04 -9.08 -23.92
C PRO A 107 -31.77 -7.74 -23.72
N ASP A 108 -32.37 -7.48 -22.55
CA ASP A 108 -33.44 -6.47 -22.36
C ASP A 108 -33.00 -5.12 -21.77
N GLY A 109 -31.70 -4.90 -21.53
CA GLY A 109 -31.13 -3.54 -21.52
C GLY A 109 -31.43 -2.67 -20.28
N ILE A 110 -31.52 -3.27 -19.10
CA ILE A 110 -31.48 -2.58 -17.81
C ILE A 110 -30.55 -3.39 -16.90
N VAL A 111 -29.67 -2.70 -16.17
CA VAL A 111 -28.69 -3.26 -15.22
C VAL A 111 -29.37 -4.26 -14.31
N LYS A 112 -28.99 -5.53 -14.42
CA LYS A 112 -29.40 -6.60 -13.52
C LYS A 112 -28.13 -7.24 -12.97
N ILE A 113 -28.22 -7.66 -11.73
CA ILE A 113 -27.14 -8.40 -11.08
C ILE A 113 -27.75 -9.69 -10.61
N TYR A 114 -27.21 -10.84 -11.05
CA TYR A 114 -27.69 -12.15 -10.66
C TYR A 114 -26.76 -12.80 -9.64
N TRP A 115 -27.38 -13.51 -8.71
CA TRP A 115 -26.73 -14.40 -7.76
C TRP A 115 -26.95 -15.85 -8.22
N ASP A 116 -26.01 -16.47 -8.92
CA ASP A 116 -26.27 -17.69 -9.71
C ASP A 116 -25.83 -19.01 -9.04
N ASP A 117 -26.47 -20.12 -9.48
CA ASP A 117 -26.22 -21.53 -9.12
C ASP A 117 -25.05 -22.13 -9.96
N PRO A 118 -24.02 -22.72 -9.32
CA PRO A 118 -22.78 -23.24 -9.91
C PRO A 118 -22.87 -24.51 -10.78
N ASP A 119 -24.03 -24.91 -11.30
CA ASP A 119 -24.11 -25.95 -12.34
C ASP A 119 -23.48 -25.51 -13.70
N ASP A 120 -23.01 -24.26 -13.81
CA ASP A 120 -22.12 -23.84 -14.89
C ASP A 120 -20.70 -24.42 -14.70
N ILE A 121 -20.28 -25.27 -15.65
CA ILE A 121 -18.98 -25.94 -15.65
C ILE A 121 -17.90 -24.93 -16.09
N GLN A 122 -17.69 -23.88 -15.32
CA GLN A 122 -16.47 -23.08 -15.37
C GLN A 122 -15.50 -23.68 -14.34
N GLY A 123 -14.59 -24.51 -14.85
CA GLY A 123 -13.64 -25.27 -14.03
C GLY A 123 -12.91 -24.39 -13.02
N SER A 124 -13.19 -24.65 -11.74
CA SER A 124 -12.61 -24.04 -10.54
C SER A 124 -12.63 -22.51 -10.50
N GLY A 125 -13.62 -21.97 -9.83
CA GLY A 125 -13.59 -20.61 -9.30
C GLY A 125 -14.82 -19.85 -9.71
N VAL A 126 -15.74 -19.70 -8.77
CA VAL A 126 -16.55 -18.49 -8.69
C VAL A 126 -16.71 -18.17 -7.21
N ASN A 127 -15.63 -17.60 -6.70
CA ASN A 127 -15.67 -16.39 -5.89
C ASN A 127 -15.29 -15.31 -6.91
N GLY A 128 -16.25 -14.78 -7.66
CA GLY A 128 -15.91 -13.87 -8.76
C GLY A 128 -17.10 -13.22 -9.44
N VAL A 129 -16.90 -11.97 -9.86
CA VAL A 129 -17.84 -11.17 -10.65
C VAL A 129 -17.55 -11.30 -12.15
N THR A 130 -18.60 -11.46 -12.96
CA THR A 130 -18.54 -11.42 -14.43
C THR A 130 -19.22 -10.16 -14.96
N TYR A 131 -18.65 -9.52 -15.99
CA TYR A 131 -19.24 -8.34 -16.64
C TYR A 131 -19.62 -8.61 -18.10
N THR A 132 -20.77 -8.07 -18.52
CA THR A 132 -21.12 -7.95 -19.94
C THR A 132 -20.61 -6.64 -20.52
N ARG A 133 -19.90 -6.73 -21.64
CA ARG A 133 -19.32 -5.59 -22.37
C ARG A 133 -20.16 -5.17 -23.57
N THR A 134 -20.21 -3.86 -23.85
CA THR A 134 -20.38 -3.35 -25.22
C THR A 134 -19.03 -2.93 -25.78
N GLY A 135 -18.85 -2.99 -27.09
CA GLY A 135 -17.63 -2.49 -27.71
C GLY A 135 -17.64 -0.96 -27.84
N GLY A 136 -16.72 -0.26 -27.16
CA GLY A 136 -16.27 1.08 -27.57
C GLY A 136 -16.64 2.29 -26.69
N ASP A 137 -17.20 2.10 -25.49
CA ASP A 137 -17.64 3.21 -24.63
C ASP A 137 -16.61 3.49 -23.51
N LEU A 138 -15.58 4.28 -23.82
CA LEU A 138 -14.65 4.81 -22.80
C LEU A 138 -15.38 5.85 -21.94
N VAL A 139 -15.39 5.65 -20.63
CA VAL A 139 -16.01 6.53 -19.62
C VAL A 139 -15.02 7.60 -19.18
N MET A 140 -13.88 7.14 -18.69
CA MET A 140 -12.84 8.00 -18.13
C MET A 140 -11.46 7.35 -18.25
N GLU A 141 -10.43 8.19 -18.23
CA GLU A 141 -9.04 7.76 -18.03
C GLU A 141 -8.63 8.23 -16.64
N GLN A 142 -8.16 7.32 -15.79
CA GLN A 142 -7.70 7.63 -14.43
C GLN A 142 -6.43 6.81 -14.16
N GLY A 143 -5.36 7.46 -13.71
CA GLY A 143 -4.06 6.79 -13.51
C GLY A 143 -3.39 6.23 -14.77
N GLY A 144 -3.79 6.68 -15.96
CA GLY A 144 -3.32 6.12 -17.23
C GLY A 144 -4.01 4.81 -17.64
N GLU A 145 -5.00 4.38 -16.86
CA GLU A 145 -5.90 3.27 -17.17
C GLU A 145 -7.22 3.77 -17.75
N PHE A 146 -7.83 2.94 -18.59
CA PHE A 146 -9.07 3.26 -19.28
C PHE A 146 -10.24 2.51 -18.65
N TYR A 147 -11.26 3.26 -18.24
CA TYR A 147 -12.48 2.72 -17.65
C TYR A 147 -13.62 2.71 -18.66
N TYR A 148 -14.33 1.60 -18.74
CA TYR A 148 -15.38 1.35 -19.71
C TYR A 148 -16.70 1.02 -19.02
N ASN A 149 -17.81 1.29 -19.70
CA ASN A 149 -19.15 1.02 -19.17
C ASN A 149 -19.41 -0.49 -18.99
N VAL A 150 -19.93 -0.83 -17.81
CA VAL A 150 -20.65 -2.08 -17.55
C VAL A 150 -22.14 -1.86 -17.84
N TYR A 151 -22.82 -2.91 -18.32
CA TYR A 151 -24.27 -2.90 -18.54
C TYR A 151 -25.02 -4.02 -17.82
N ASP A 152 -24.30 -5.09 -17.45
CA ASP A 152 -24.85 -6.28 -16.80
C ASP A 152 -23.70 -6.99 -16.09
N SER A 153 -23.96 -7.62 -14.95
CA SER A 153 -22.93 -8.38 -14.24
C SER A 153 -23.50 -9.49 -13.36
N ASP A 154 -22.78 -10.58 -13.20
CA ASP A 154 -23.19 -11.69 -12.35
C ASP A 154 -22.19 -11.90 -11.21
N ILE A 155 -22.70 -12.17 -10.01
CA ILE A 155 -21.91 -12.67 -8.88
C ILE A 155 -22.30 -14.11 -8.66
N VAL A 156 -21.34 -15.03 -8.72
CA VAL A 156 -21.61 -16.47 -8.55
C VAL A 156 -20.83 -16.97 -7.35
N PHE A 157 -21.49 -17.78 -6.52
CA PHE A 157 -20.87 -18.43 -5.37
C PHE A 157 -20.79 -19.93 -5.59
N ASN A 158 -19.65 -20.50 -5.27
CA ASN A 158 -19.42 -21.93 -5.42
C ASN A 158 -20.13 -22.73 -4.30
N ASN A 159 -20.92 -23.74 -4.66
CA ASN A 159 -21.64 -24.64 -3.76
C ASN A 159 -20.76 -25.74 -3.15
N ASP A 160 -19.53 -25.91 -3.65
CA ASP A 160 -18.52 -26.79 -3.05
C ASP A 160 -17.80 -26.12 -1.86
N ILE A 161 -18.16 -24.87 -1.51
CA ILE A 161 -17.62 -24.14 -0.37
C ILE A 161 -18.56 -24.29 0.83
N ASP A 162 -17.97 -24.61 1.99
CA ASP A 162 -18.67 -24.63 3.27
C ASP A 162 -18.90 -23.19 3.76
N TRP A 163 -20.07 -22.62 3.47
CA TRP A 163 -20.41 -21.27 3.87
C TRP A 163 -20.91 -21.21 5.31
N GLY A 164 -20.45 -20.22 6.06
CA GLY A 164 -20.89 -19.97 7.43
C GLY A 164 -21.37 -18.54 7.60
N THR A 165 -22.35 -18.35 8.48
CA THR A 165 -22.72 -17.01 8.97
C THR A 165 -21.59 -16.41 9.82
N THR A 166 -21.54 -15.08 9.93
CA THR A 166 -20.56 -14.42 10.82
C THR A 166 -20.69 -14.93 12.25
N GLN A 167 -21.93 -15.05 12.74
CA GLN A 167 -22.21 -15.52 14.09
C GLN A 167 -21.69 -16.95 14.34
N GLU A 168 -21.96 -17.89 13.43
CA GLU A 168 -21.49 -19.28 13.59
C GLU A 168 -19.97 -19.38 13.64
N ILE A 169 -19.29 -18.62 12.78
CA ILE A 169 -17.82 -18.61 12.71
C ILE A 169 -17.22 -18.01 13.99
N GLU A 170 -17.79 -16.91 14.48
CA GLU A 170 -17.32 -16.24 15.70
C GLU A 170 -17.59 -17.04 16.98
N GLU A 171 -18.74 -17.73 17.04
CA GLU A 171 -19.11 -18.56 18.19
C GLU A 171 -18.26 -19.84 18.28
N SER A 172 -18.05 -20.51 17.14
CA SER A 172 -17.26 -21.75 17.08
C SER A 172 -16.91 -22.13 15.65
N CYS A 173 -15.79 -21.63 15.11
CA CYS A 173 -15.30 -22.16 13.85
C CYS A 173 -14.60 -23.51 14.00
N THR A 174 -15.20 -24.58 13.46
CA THR A 174 -14.58 -25.90 13.32
C THR A 174 -14.62 -26.35 11.87
N GLY A 175 -13.47 -26.42 11.19
CA GLY A 175 -13.40 -26.82 9.78
C GLY A 175 -12.92 -25.70 8.88
N ASP A 176 -13.41 -25.68 7.63
CA ASP A 176 -12.99 -24.75 6.58
C ASP A 176 -14.09 -23.73 6.21
N HIS A 177 -14.97 -23.40 7.16
CA HIS A 177 -16.06 -22.43 6.96
C HIS A 177 -15.55 -21.12 6.35
N ARG A 178 -16.25 -20.62 5.34
CA ARG A 178 -16.01 -19.33 4.69
C ARG A 178 -17.11 -18.36 5.06
N ALA A 179 -16.73 -17.16 5.47
CA ALA A 179 -17.68 -16.12 5.85
C ALA A 179 -18.34 -15.54 4.60
N ILE A 180 -19.60 -15.95 4.34
CA ILE A 180 -20.35 -15.51 3.15
C ILE A 180 -20.50 -13.98 3.11
N GLU A 181 -20.65 -13.32 4.26
CA GLU A 181 -20.74 -11.86 4.35
C GLU A 181 -19.48 -11.15 3.85
N SER A 182 -18.31 -11.65 4.25
CA SER A 182 -17.03 -11.07 3.82
C SER A 182 -16.80 -11.28 2.33
N THR A 183 -17.10 -12.49 1.84
CA THR A 183 -16.97 -12.78 0.41
C THR A 183 -17.97 -11.98 -0.43
N ALA A 184 -19.22 -11.86 -0.01
CA ALA A 184 -20.19 -11.02 -0.72
C ALA A 184 -19.77 -9.56 -0.75
N THR A 185 -19.25 -9.02 0.35
CA THR A 185 -18.74 -7.64 0.38
C THR A 185 -17.56 -7.47 -0.60
N HIS A 186 -16.64 -8.44 -0.66
CA HIS A 186 -15.53 -8.46 -1.61
C HIS A 186 -15.99 -8.48 -3.07
N GLU A 187 -16.91 -9.39 -3.42
CA GLU A 187 -17.42 -9.47 -4.79
C GLU A 187 -18.21 -8.22 -5.19
N VAL A 188 -18.99 -7.63 -4.29
CA VAL A 188 -19.64 -6.33 -4.58
C VAL A 188 -18.59 -5.24 -4.82
N GLY A 189 -17.43 -5.28 -4.16
CA GLY A 189 -16.33 -4.38 -4.45
C GLY A 189 -15.84 -4.52 -5.89
N HIS A 190 -15.58 -5.76 -6.33
CA HIS A 190 -15.26 -6.02 -7.73
C HIS A 190 -16.33 -5.44 -8.65
N LEU A 191 -17.61 -5.70 -8.38
CA LEU A 191 -18.74 -5.22 -9.17
C LEU A 191 -18.75 -3.69 -9.34
N LEU A 192 -18.29 -2.96 -8.33
CA LEU A 192 -18.15 -1.51 -8.35
C LEU A 192 -16.85 -1.05 -9.05
N GLY A 193 -16.11 -1.94 -9.69
CA GLY A 193 -14.90 -1.62 -10.43
C GLY A 193 -13.61 -1.73 -9.60
N MET A 194 -13.68 -2.25 -8.37
CA MET A 194 -12.51 -2.38 -7.51
C MET A 194 -11.65 -3.59 -7.89
N ALA A 195 -10.34 -3.41 -7.94
CA ALA A 195 -9.35 -4.45 -7.96
C ALA A 195 -9.03 -4.94 -6.55
N HIS A 196 -8.12 -5.91 -6.46
CA HIS A 196 -7.53 -6.26 -5.19
C HIS A 196 -6.60 -5.16 -4.67
N SER A 197 -6.58 -4.95 -3.35
CA SER A 197 -5.59 -4.09 -2.67
C SER A 197 -4.15 -4.57 -2.86
N CYS A 198 -3.98 -5.83 -3.24
CA CYS A 198 -2.74 -6.34 -3.83
C CYS A 198 -2.98 -7.68 -4.50
N GLU A 199 -2.12 -8.03 -5.45
CA GLU A 199 -2.22 -9.28 -6.20
C GLU A 199 -1.32 -10.39 -5.65
N GLN A 200 -1.59 -11.62 -6.09
CA GLN A 200 -0.78 -12.77 -5.73
C GLN A 200 0.69 -12.59 -6.17
N GLY A 201 1.58 -12.49 -5.18
CA GLY A 201 3.03 -12.34 -5.41
C GLY A 201 3.54 -10.90 -5.27
N GLU A 202 2.66 -9.95 -4.96
CA GLU A 202 3.04 -8.58 -4.63
C GLU A 202 3.41 -8.44 -3.15
N SER A 203 4.31 -7.51 -2.84
CA SER A 203 4.69 -7.20 -1.46
C SER A 203 3.72 -6.18 -0.86
N CYS A 204 2.60 -6.63 -0.30
CA CYS A 204 1.64 -5.78 0.42
C CYS A 204 2.18 -5.48 1.82
N LEU A 205 3.12 -4.54 1.93
CA LEU A 205 3.84 -4.24 3.18
C LEU A 205 3.12 -3.24 4.09
N ASP A 206 2.02 -2.63 3.65
CA ASP A 206 1.17 -1.78 4.48
C ASP A 206 0.06 -2.62 5.11
N ASP A 207 -0.08 -2.54 6.44
CA ASP A 207 -1.13 -3.23 7.21
C ASP A 207 -2.53 -2.82 6.73
N ALA A 208 -2.68 -1.61 6.16
CA ALA A 208 -3.92 -1.16 5.56
C ALA A 208 -4.33 -2.01 4.34
N TYR A 209 -3.39 -2.56 3.55
CA TYR A 209 -3.74 -3.40 2.41
C TYR A 209 -4.07 -4.84 2.83
N LEU A 210 -3.34 -5.36 3.83
CA LEU A 210 -3.53 -6.72 4.31
C LEU A 210 -4.89 -6.93 5.00
N THR A 211 -5.46 -5.88 5.56
CA THR A 211 -6.74 -5.90 6.27
C THR A 211 -7.92 -5.46 5.39
N ALA A 212 -7.68 -5.11 4.13
CA ALA A 212 -8.72 -4.65 3.21
C ALA A 212 -9.67 -5.78 2.87
N THR A 213 -10.94 -5.42 2.66
CA THR A 213 -11.93 -6.34 2.15
C THR A 213 -11.53 -6.80 0.76
N MET A 214 -10.98 -5.91 -0.07
CA MET A 214 -10.44 -6.24 -1.39
C MET A 214 -9.07 -6.94 -1.36
N TYR A 215 -8.58 -7.39 -0.22
CA TYR A 215 -7.40 -8.26 -0.21
C TYR A 215 -7.72 -9.59 -0.92
N TRP A 216 -6.89 -10.03 -1.87
CA TRP A 216 -7.14 -11.14 -2.81
C TRP A 216 -7.46 -12.51 -2.18
N THR A 217 -7.29 -12.69 -0.87
CA THR A 217 -7.59 -13.96 -0.21
C THR A 217 -8.16 -13.78 1.20
N GLY A 218 -9.29 -14.44 1.46
CA GLY A 218 -9.80 -14.68 2.81
C GLY A 218 -9.30 -16.02 3.36
N GLY A 219 -8.99 -16.08 4.66
CA GLY A 219 -8.71 -17.33 5.37
C GLY A 219 -9.98 -18.15 5.65
N SER A 220 -9.83 -19.43 5.99
CA SER A 220 -10.93 -20.16 6.64
C SER A 220 -11.23 -19.48 7.99
N CYS A 221 -12.50 -19.39 8.37
CA CYS A 221 -12.94 -18.77 9.62
C CYS A 221 -12.61 -17.27 9.76
N ASP A 222 -12.41 -16.56 8.66
CA ASP A 222 -12.00 -15.15 8.70
C ASP A 222 -13.22 -14.24 8.57
N THR A 223 -13.64 -13.63 9.69
CA THR A 223 -14.70 -12.61 9.73
C THR A 223 -14.17 -11.19 9.81
N SER A 224 -12.85 -10.99 9.76
CA SER A 224 -12.23 -9.68 9.98
C SER A 224 -12.49 -8.66 8.86
N ARG A 225 -13.06 -9.10 7.74
CA ARG A 225 -13.35 -8.32 6.52
C ARG A 225 -14.84 -8.32 6.19
N ASN A 226 -15.68 -8.26 7.22
CA ASN A 226 -17.13 -8.06 7.07
C ASN A 226 -17.53 -6.58 6.90
N SER A 227 -16.55 -5.68 6.98
CA SER A 227 -16.67 -4.24 6.74
C SER A 227 -15.48 -3.74 5.93
N ILE A 228 -15.70 -2.75 5.07
CA ILE A 228 -14.63 -2.12 4.28
C ILE A 228 -13.64 -1.36 5.17
N ASN A 229 -12.38 -1.26 4.74
CA ASN A 229 -11.32 -0.54 5.45
C ASN A 229 -10.91 0.75 4.70
N ASN A 230 -9.84 1.41 5.13
CA ASN A 230 -9.39 2.66 4.51
C ASN A 230 -9.02 2.54 3.02
N ASP A 231 -8.36 1.45 2.61
CA ASP A 231 -7.99 1.23 1.19
C ASP A 231 -9.25 1.08 0.33
N ASP A 232 -10.19 0.25 0.79
CA ASP A 232 -11.49 0.05 0.14
C ASP A 232 -12.27 1.38 0.03
N ARG A 233 -12.33 2.15 1.12
CA ARG A 233 -13.03 3.45 1.20
C ARG A 233 -12.44 4.48 0.27
N GLU A 234 -11.12 4.58 0.24
CA GLU A 234 -10.43 5.52 -0.63
C GLU A 234 -10.61 5.15 -2.11
N GLY A 235 -10.58 3.86 -2.44
CA GLY A 235 -10.78 3.41 -3.82
C GLY A 235 -12.20 3.68 -4.34
N ILE A 236 -13.24 3.36 -3.55
CA ILE A 236 -14.62 3.65 -3.99
C ILE A 236 -14.89 5.15 -4.06
N THR A 237 -14.30 5.96 -3.16
CA THR A 237 -14.37 7.42 -3.24
C THR A 237 -13.65 7.95 -4.48
N ALA A 238 -12.53 7.33 -4.90
CA ALA A 238 -11.84 7.74 -6.11
C ALA A 238 -12.62 7.42 -7.41
N LEU A 239 -13.44 6.37 -7.40
CA LEU A 239 -14.27 5.98 -8.55
C LEU A 239 -15.59 6.77 -8.63
N TYR A 240 -16.26 6.95 -7.49
CA TYR A 240 -17.62 7.49 -7.46
C TYR A 240 -17.79 8.68 -6.51
N GLY A 241 -16.86 8.96 -5.62
CA GLY A 241 -16.99 10.06 -4.66
C GLY A 241 -16.35 11.37 -5.13
N PRO A 242 -16.62 12.48 -4.42
CA PRO A 242 -15.82 13.69 -4.55
C PRO A 242 -14.40 13.39 -4.02
N TYR A 243 -13.40 13.51 -4.88
CA TYR A 243 -12.00 13.29 -4.50
C TYR A 243 -11.09 14.43 -4.95
N ALA A 244 -10.01 14.60 -4.20
CA ALA A 244 -8.95 15.56 -4.52
C ALA A 244 -7.59 14.92 -4.25
N THR A 245 -6.61 15.24 -5.07
CA THR A 245 -5.24 14.73 -4.94
C THR A 245 -4.29 15.86 -4.56
N LEU A 246 -3.10 15.49 -4.10
CA LEU A 246 -2.02 16.43 -3.87
C LEU A 246 -0.86 16.23 -4.85
N PHE A 247 -0.23 17.32 -5.24
CA PHE A 247 1.01 17.29 -6.00
C PHE A 247 1.91 18.48 -5.65
N THR A 248 3.12 18.49 -6.19
CA THR A 248 4.06 19.60 -6.09
C THR A 248 4.91 19.65 -7.36
N GLU A 249 5.21 20.86 -7.81
CA GLU A 249 6.18 21.11 -8.89
C GLU A 249 7.61 21.30 -8.36
N ASP A 250 7.78 21.42 -7.04
CA ASP A 250 9.08 21.62 -6.40
C ASP A 250 9.90 20.32 -6.38
N GLU A 251 11.22 20.47 -6.14
CA GLU A 251 12.09 19.32 -5.91
C GLU A 251 11.69 18.59 -4.63
N ARG A 252 11.32 17.32 -4.77
CA ARG A 252 10.92 16.45 -3.64
C ARG A 252 12.08 15.69 -3.00
N PHE A 253 13.29 15.92 -3.50
CA PHE A 253 14.49 15.22 -3.09
C PHE A 253 15.66 16.20 -3.02
N GLY A 254 16.34 16.27 -1.88
CA GLY A 254 17.42 17.24 -1.72
C GLY A 254 18.02 17.29 -0.33
N ALA A 255 18.86 18.30 -0.11
CA ALA A 255 19.51 18.56 1.16
C ALA A 255 18.59 19.30 2.15
N ALA A 256 18.74 19.05 3.45
CA ALA A 256 18.10 19.90 4.47
C ALA A 256 18.74 21.32 4.51
N PRO A 257 17.96 22.39 4.72
CA PRO A 257 16.49 22.41 4.71
C PRO A 257 15.93 22.35 3.28
N LEU A 258 14.84 21.61 3.09
CA LEU A 258 14.13 21.50 1.82
C LEU A 258 12.72 22.10 1.97
N ASN A 259 12.42 23.16 1.22
CA ASN A 259 11.09 23.76 1.18
C ASN A 259 10.29 23.20 0.00
N VAL A 260 9.09 22.70 0.27
CA VAL A 260 8.19 22.11 -0.73
C VAL A 260 6.80 22.76 -0.60
N CYS A 261 6.31 23.33 -1.67
CA CYS A 261 4.96 23.87 -1.79
C CYS A 261 4.02 22.86 -2.47
N PHE A 262 2.91 22.56 -1.81
CA PHE A 262 1.92 21.59 -2.25
C PHE A 262 0.72 22.27 -2.89
N GLN A 263 0.16 21.63 -3.91
CA GLN A 263 -1.02 22.05 -4.64
C GLN A 263 -2.11 20.99 -4.56
N VAL A 264 -3.36 21.44 -4.67
CA VAL A 264 -4.54 20.58 -4.69
C VAL A 264 -5.03 20.42 -6.12
N GLU A 265 -5.31 19.18 -6.53
CA GLU A 265 -5.89 18.89 -7.83
C GLU A 265 -7.18 18.09 -7.68
N ALA A 266 -8.27 18.62 -8.22
CA ALA A 266 -9.58 17.98 -8.30
C ALA A 266 -10.29 18.44 -9.57
N ASP A 267 -11.37 17.76 -9.96
CA ASP A 267 -12.24 18.26 -11.02
C ASP A 267 -12.89 19.61 -10.64
N GLU A 268 -13.44 20.32 -11.62
CA GLU A 268 -13.98 21.68 -11.41
C GLU A 268 -15.14 21.72 -10.40
N GLU A 269 -15.95 20.65 -10.32
CA GLU A 269 -17.08 20.56 -9.40
C GLU A 269 -16.59 20.26 -7.98
N THR A 270 -15.79 19.20 -7.80
CA THR A 270 -15.22 18.82 -6.51
C THR A 270 -14.39 19.95 -5.93
N ASN A 271 -13.58 20.63 -6.74
CA ASN A 271 -12.76 21.75 -6.29
C ASN A 271 -13.60 22.93 -5.74
N GLN A 272 -14.83 23.12 -6.22
CA GLN A 272 -15.76 24.12 -5.69
C GLN A 272 -16.47 23.67 -4.40
N GLN A 273 -16.50 22.36 -4.15
CA GLN A 273 -17.14 21.74 -2.98
C GLN A 273 -16.20 21.64 -1.78
N ILE A 274 -14.87 21.65 -1.97
CA ILE A 274 -13.89 21.60 -0.87
C ILE A 274 -14.03 22.86 0.01
N ALA A 275 -14.39 22.65 1.27
CA ALA A 275 -14.54 23.68 2.28
C ALA A 275 -13.25 23.91 3.09
N SER A 276 -12.48 22.84 3.34
CA SER A 276 -11.21 22.91 4.08
C SER A 276 -10.26 21.78 3.74
N THR A 277 -8.98 22.02 4.01
CA THR A 277 -7.89 21.05 3.92
C THR A 277 -7.19 20.91 5.26
N ALA A 278 -6.69 19.72 5.56
CA ALA A 278 -5.80 19.45 6.68
C ALA A 278 -4.62 18.61 6.21
N TRP A 279 -3.40 19.05 6.49
CA TRP A 279 -2.17 18.44 6.01
C TRP A 279 -1.38 17.86 7.17
N ARG A 280 -0.74 16.71 6.95
CA ARG A 280 0.31 16.16 7.82
C ARG A 280 1.52 15.83 6.95
N PHE A 281 2.66 16.44 7.27
CA PHE A 281 3.85 16.33 6.43
C PHE A 281 4.73 15.11 6.74
N GLY A 282 4.43 14.37 7.81
CA GLY A 282 5.16 13.15 8.19
C GLY A 282 6.36 13.39 9.10
N ASP A 283 6.73 14.64 9.38
CA ASP A 283 7.77 15.05 10.34
C ASP A 283 7.20 15.48 11.71
N GLY A 284 5.89 15.39 11.87
CA GLY A 284 5.16 15.81 13.07
C GLY A 284 4.52 17.20 12.95
N GLU A 285 4.77 17.93 11.86
CA GLU A 285 4.09 19.20 11.57
C GLU A 285 2.84 19.01 10.71
N SER A 286 1.98 20.03 10.72
CA SER A 286 0.67 20.03 10.06
C SER A 286 0.28 21.43 9.60
N SER A 287 -0.61 21.52 8.60
CA SER A 287 -1.18 22.78 8.13
C SER A 287 -2.68 22.66 7.86
N THR A 288 -3.40 23.79 7.87
CA THR A 288 -4.79 23.91 7.41
C THR A 288 -4.94 24.91 6.27
N GLU A 289 -3.84 25.31 5.65
CA GLU A 289 -3.87 26.13 4.44
C GLU A 289 -4.31 25.26 3.25
N PHE A 290 -5.02 25.87 2.30
CA PHE A 290 -5.52 25.17 1.11
C PHE A 290 -4.35 24.53 0.33
N GLU A 291 -3.31 25.32 0.07
CA GLU A 291 -2.09 24.92 -0.64
C GLU A 291 -0.86 25.39 0.17
N PRO A 292 -0.36 24.59 1.12
CA PRO A 292 0.71 25.01 2.03
C PRO A 292 2.10 24.87 1.41
N CYS A 293 3.04 25.68 1.88
CA CYS A 293 4.47 25.39 1.77
C CYS A 293 5.01 24.89 3.12
N HIS A 294 5.85 23.86 3.08
CA HIS A 294 6.47 23.26 4.28
C HIS A 294 7.98 23.13 4.13
N GLU A 295 8.72 23.45 5.19
CA GLU A 295 10.18 23.38 5.24
C GLU A 295 10.65 22.21 6.10
N TYR A 296 11.14 21.17 5.44
CA TYR A 296 11.71 20.00 6.10
C TYR A 296 13.14 20.29 6.56
N ASN A 297 13.33 20.37 7.87
CA ASN A 297 14.57 20.81 8.49
C ASN A 297 15.53 19.68 8.89
N SER A 298 15.16 18.41 8.68
CA SER A 298 15.95 17.25 9.10
C SER A 298 15.87 16.14 8.08
N GLN A 299 16.93 15.33 8.01
CA GLN A 299 16.98 14.15 7.16
C GLN A 299 15.85 13.16 7.49
N GLY A 300 15.20 12.62 6.47
CA GLY A 300 14.08 11.68 6.61
C GLY A 300 13.39 11.36 5.29
N GLN A 301 12.61 10.27 5.30
CA GLN A 301 11.60 9.98 4.29
C GLN A 301 10.23 10.34 4.87
N PHE A 302 9.54 11.25 4.20
CA PHE A 302 8.33 11.85 4.73
C PHE A 302 7.11 11.43 3.89
N THR A 303 6.14 10.82 4.56
CA THR A 303 4.83 10.50 4.00
C THR A 303 3.90 11.68 4.23
N VAL A 304 3.35 12.23 3.14
CA VAL A 304 2.47 13.41 3.18
C VAL A 304 1.02 12.94 3.11
N HIS A 305 0.18 13.43 4.02
CA HIS A 305 -1.27 13.23 4.01
C HIS A 305 -1.97 14.58 3.81
N ALA A 306 -3.03 14.59 3.01
CA ALA A 306 -3.97 15.70 2.85
C ALA A 306 -5.39 15.19 3.03
N THR A 307 -6.09 15.69 4.04
CA THR A 307 -7.52 15.46 4.27
C THR A 307 -8.30 16.62 3.69
N PHE A 308 -9.27 16.32 2.83
CA PHE A 308 -10.18 17.27 2.20
C PHE A 308 -11.55 17.09 2.82
N THR A 309 -12.17 18.20 3.23
CA THR A 309 -13.55 18.21 3.73
C THR A 309 -14.35 19.14 2.85
N GLY A 310 -15.53 18.70 2.41
CA GLY A 310 -16.42 19.49 1.58
C GLY A 310 -17.88 19.20 1.83
N GLU A 311 -18.72 19.86 1.05
CA GLU A 311 -20.16 19.60 1.02
C GLU A 311 -20.60 19.43 -0.44
N SER A 312 -21.30 18.35 -0.76
CA SER A 312 -21.87 18.13 -2.09
C SER A 312 -23.38 17.87 -2.00
N PRO A 313 -24.14 18.16 -3.07
CA PRO A 313 -25.58 17.86 -3.10
C PRO A 313 -25.90 16.37 -2.93
N LEU A 314 -24.98 15.49 -3.36
CA LEU A 314 -25.12 14.03 -3.28
C LEU A 314 -24.77 13.50 -1.89
N CYS A 315 -23.70 14.02 -1.29
CA CYS A 315 -23.11 13.48 -0.07
C CYS A 315 -23.55 14.18 1.21
N GLY A 316 -24.08 15.40 1.12
CA GLY A 316 -23.98 16.33 2.24
C GLY A 316 -22.51 16.59 2.56
N GLU A 317 -22.15 16.59 3.85
CA GLU A 317 -20.75 16.70 4.27
C GLU A 317 -19.96 15.44 3.90
N TRP A 318 -18.79 15.62 3.31
CA TRP A 318 -17.88 14.54 2.93
C TRP A 318 -16.45 14.82 3.40
N GLU A 319 -15.69 13.75 3.61
CA GLU A 319 -14.27 13.78 3.96
C GLU A 319 -13.51 12.74 3.15
N TYR A 320 -12.35 13.12 2.62
CA TYR A 320 -11.47 12.26 1.84
C TYR A 320 -10.00 12.49 2.22
N GLU A 321 -9.23 11.44 2.49
CA GLU A 321 -7.79 11.54 2.75
C GLU A 321 -6.99 11.03 1.54
N ASN A 322 -6.03 11.84 1.07
CA ASN A 322 -5.03 11.46 0.09
C ASN A 322 -3.66 11.32 0.76
N ARG A 323 -2.96 10.20 0.55
CA ARG A 323 -1.65 9.92 1.16
C ARG A 323 -0.60 9.57 0.11
N LYS A 324 0.59 10.16 0.24
CA LYS A 324 1.76 9.87 -0.61
C LYS A 324 2.91 9.33 0.24
N LEU A 325 3.19 8.04 0.12
CA LEU A 325 4.25 7.36 0.86
C LEU A 325 5.64 7.84 0.44
N ALA A 326 6.49 8.15 1.43
CA ALA A 326 7.88 8.60 1.22
C ALA A 326 8.02 9.64 0.09
N TYR A 327 7.04 10.55 -0.01
CA TYR A 327 6.89 11.47 -1.14
C TYR A 327 7.98 12.52 -1.21
N VAL A 328 8.51 12.91 -0.04
CA VAL A 328 9.62 13.83 0.13
C VAL A 328 10.77 13.10 0.81
N LEU A 329 11.97 13.19 0.23
CA LEU A 329 13.20 12.62 0.76
C LEU A 329 14.22 13.73 1.02
N VAL A 330 14.51 13.97 2.29
CA VAL A 330 15.48 14.98 2.70
C VAL A 330 16.71 14.29 3.24
N CYS A 331 17.88 14.76 2.81
CA CYS A 331 19.16 14.19 3.15
C CYS A 331 20.05 15.18 3.87
N ASP A 332 20.84 14.65 4.81
CA ASP A 332 22.00 15.34 5.36
C ASP A 332 23.25 14.83 4.64
N THR A 333 24.38 15.53 4.80
CA THR A 333 25.66 15.09 4.25
C THR A 333 25.94 13.64 4.69
N PRO A 334 26.37 12.75 3.77
CA PRO A 334 26.67 11.36 4.10
C PRO A 334 27.60 11.22 5.31
N ILE A 335 27.40 10.18 6.12
CA ILE A 335 28.35 9.83 7.18
C ILE A 335 29.13 8.61 6.70
N ALA A 336 30.28 8.86 6.07
CA ALA A 336 31.14 7.81 5.53
C ALA A 336 31.86 7.05 6.65
N GLY A 337 31.97 5.73 6.48
CA GLY A 337 32.74 4.87 7.38
C GLY A 337 33.03 3.53 6.71
N PHE A 338 34.14 2.89 7.05
CA PHE A 338 34.41 1.53 6.61
C PHE A 338 35.41 0.83 7.53
N ASP A 339 35.33 -0.50 7.53
CA ASP A 339 36.31 -1.40 8.13
C ASP A 339 37.10 -2.15 7.05
N ILE A 340 38.21 -2.75 7.46
CA ILE A 340 39.02 -3.60 6.60
C ILE A 340 39.30 -4.94 7.27
N GLU A 341 39.12 -6.02 6.53
CA GLU A 341 39.44 -7.38 6.98
C GLU A 341 40.43 -8.04 6.03
N HIS A 342 41.42 -8.75 6.59
CA HIS A 342 42.32 -9.58 5.79
C HIS A 342 41.56 -10.78 5.20
N TYR A 343 41.78 -11.08 3.93
CA TYR A 343 41.12 -12.19 3.24
C TYR A 343 42.10 -13.34 2.92
N ASP A 344 43.05 -13.11 2.01
CA ASP A 344 44.10 -14.08 1.67
C ASP A 344 45.27 -13.37 0.98
N GLY A 345 46.50 -13.73 1.34
CA GLY A 345 47.70 -13.07 0.83
C GLY A 345 47.64 -11.54 1.00
N LEU A 346 47.75 -10.82 -0.11
CA LEU A 346 47.65 -9.35 -0.19
C LEU A 346 46.22 -8.85 -0.50
N VAL A 347 45.21 -9.72 -0.40
CA VAL A 347 43.81 -9.38 -0.63
C VAL A 347 43.12 -9.05 0.69
N TYR A 348 42.41 -7.93 0.71
CA TYR A 348 41.65 -7.43 1.86
C TYR A 348 40.22 -7.11 1.42
N GLN A 349 39.27 -7.40 2.29
CA GLN A 349 37.86 -7.04 2.14
C GLN A 349 37.64 -5.66 2.75
N LEU A 350 37.11 -4.72 1.96
CA LEU A 350 36.63 -3.44 2.46
C LEU A 350 35.16 -3.61 2.83
N ILE A 351 34.78 -3.21 4.03
CA ILE A 351 33.42 -3.36 4.56
C ILE A 351 32.88 -1.96 4.78
N ASN A 352 32.01 -1.50 3.88
CA ASN A 352 31.42 -0.18 4.00
C ASN A 352 30.42 -0.13 5.17
N GLN A 353 30.61 0.87 6.03
CA GLN A 353 29.85 1.21 7.23
C GLN A 353 29.20 2.61 7.10
N THR A 354 29.08 3.13 5.88
CA THR A 354 28.39 4.39 5.62
C THR A 354 26.98 4.31 6.16
N ASP A 355 26.54 5.35 6.86
CA ASP A 355 25.20 5.42 7.42
C ASP A 355 24.15 5.44 6.29
N VAL A 356 23.29 4.42 6.30
CA VAL A 356 22.16 4.24 5.36
C VAL A 356 20.82 4.23 6.08
N THR A 357 20.75 4.82 7.27
CA THR A 357 19.52 4.91 8.08
C THR A 357 18.36 5.52 7.30
N VAL A 358 18.65 6.48 6.40
CA VAL A 358 17.68 7.00 5.44
C VAL A 358 18.03 6.53 4.04
N TYR A 359 17.26 5.56 3.56
CA TYR A 359 17.43 4.99 2.22
C TYR A 359 17.27 6.08 1.13
N GLY A 360 18.07 5.99 0.08
CA GLY A 360 18.09 6.97 -1.01
C GLY A 360 18.95 8.21 -0.77
N CYS A 361 19.51 8.42 0.43
CA CYS A 361 20.43 9.53 0.69
C CYS A 361 21.89 9.27 0.28
N ILE A 362 22.21 8.06 -0.15
CA ILE A 362 23.50 7.70 -0.74
C ILE A 362 23.26 7.27 -2.18
N ASP A 363 23.84 7.99 -3.14
CA ASP A 363 23.73 7.71 -4.57
C ASP A 363 25.07 7.27 -5.19
N GLY A 364 26.17 7.45 -4.48
CA GLY A 364 27.52 7.08 -4.93
C GLY A 364 28.43 6.64 -3.80
N VAL A 365 29.21 5.59 -4.04
CA VAL A 365 30.31 5.17 -3.17
C VAL A 365 31.53 4.79 -4.02
N ASN A 366 32.71 5.25 -3.61
CA ASN A 366 33.96 4.91 -4.28
C ASN A 366 35.10 4.75 -3.28
N PHE A 367 35.88 3.67 -3.41
CA PHE A 367 37.11 3.48 -2.65
C PHE A 367 38.33 3.79 -3.52
N ASP A 368 39.10 4.80 -3.14
CA ASP A 368 40.37 5.15 -3.75
C ASP A 368 41.54 4.66 -2.90
N VAL A 369 42.49 3.96 -3.51
CA VAL A 369 43.62 3.33 -2.83
C VAL A 369 44.91 4.05 -3.23
N TYR A 370 45.68 4.46 -2.24
CA TYR A 370 46.95 5.17 -2.41
C TYR A 370 48.09 4.37 -1.79
N LYS A 371 49.27 4.40 -2.42
CA LYS A 371 50.49 3.81 -1.86
C LYS A 371 51.12 4.77 -0.85
N GLY A 372 51.42 4.28 0.34
CA GLY A 372 52.02 5.02 1.44
C GLY A 372 51.03 5.38 2.56
N SER A 373 51.52 6.15 3.53
CA SER A 373 50.79 6.55 4.73
C SER A 373 49.90 7.80 4.57
N SER A 374 49.69 8.26 3.33
CA SER A 374 48.79 9.37 3.02
C SER A 374 48.14 9.21 1.65
N ALA A 375 46.91 9.73 1.50
CA ALA A 375 46.24 9.88 0.21
C ALA A 375 46.86 11.04 -0.59
N SER A 376 47.92 10.76 -1.35
CA SER A 376 48.64 11.76 -2.15
C SER A 376 48.96 11.26 -3.55
N GLY A 377 48.73 12.10 -4.56
CA GLY A 377 48.91 11.74 -5.97
C GLY A 377 47.68 11.06 -6.55
N ASP A 378 47.85 10.32 -7.64
CA ASP A 378 46.77 9.56 -8.26
C ASP A 378 46.54 8.24 -7.49
N PRO A 379 45.29 7.81 -7.31
CA PRO A 379 45.01 6.51 -6.73
C PRO A 379 45.57 5.40 -7.62
N ILE A 380 46.13 4.37 -7.02
CA ILE A 380 46.61 3.19 -7.74
C ILE A 380 45.46 2.24 -8.11
N GLN A 381 44.32 2.34 -7.41
CA GLN A 381 43.08 1.63 -7.68
C GLN A 381 41.89 2.49 -7.23
N SER A 382 40.80 2.45 -8.00
CA SER A 382 39.50 3.07 -7.67
C SER A 382 38.41 2.03 -7.83
N LEU A 383 37.60 1.81 -6.79
CA LEU A 383 36.64 0.71 -6.70
C LEU A 383 35.25 1.27 -6.37
N GLY A 384 34.39 1.39 -7.39
CA GLY A 384 32.99 1.80 -7.27
C GLY A 384 32.08 0.62 -6.93
N ALA A 385 32.14 0.11 -5.71
CA ALA A 385 31.26 -0.94 -5.21
C ALA A 385 31.02 -0.78 -3.71
N TRP A 386 29.92 -1.33 -3.19
CA TRP A 386 29.55 -1.17 -1.77
C TRP A 386 30.63 -1.73 -0.84
N SER A 387 31.05 -2.99 -1.02
CA SER A 387 32.08 -3.63 -0.20
C SER A 387 33.03 -4.45 -1.08
N PRO A 388 33.97 -3.81 -1.80
CA PRO A 388 34.86 -4.51 -2.72
C PRO A 388 36.01 -5.22 -2.00
N ARG A 389 36.67 -6.12 -2.72
CA ARG A 389 38.00 -6.61 -2.35
C ARG A 389 39.06 -5.76 -3.04
N VAL A 390 40.13 -5.47 -2.32
CA VAL A 390 41.33 -4.84 -2.86
C VAL A 390 42.48 -5.84 -2.80
N GLU A 391 43.27 -5.92 -3.86
CA GLU A 391 44.52 -6.68 -3.90
C GLU A 391 45.70 -5.69 -3.94
N PHE A 392 46.54 -5.71 -2.91
CA PHE A 392 47.72 -4.85 -2.88
C PHE A 392 48.85 -5.43 -3.77
N PRO A 393 49.54 -4.60 -4.57
CA PRO A 393 50.59 -5.08 -5.47
C PRO A 393 51.80 -5.73 -4.77
N GLU A 394 52.12 -5.25 -3.57
CA GLU A 394 53.25 -5.72 -2.75
C GLU A 394 52.99 -5.43 -1.27
N GLU A 395 53.81 -5.98 -0.39
CA GLU A 395 53.78 -5.61 1.04
C GLU A 395 54.19 -4.14 1.23
N GLY A 396 53.51 -3.43 2.13
CA GLY A 396 53.79 -2.03 2.39
C GLY A 396 52.62 -1.29 3.03
N GLU A 397 52.80 0.02 3.25
CA GLU A 397 51.73 0.87 3.75
C GLU A 397 50.85 1.38 2.59
N TYR A 398 49.54 1.39 2.82
CA TYR A 398 48.54 1.89 1.91
C TYR A 398 47.51 2.73 2.67
N THR A 399 47.01 3.78 2.03
CA THR A 399 45.91 4.60 2.55
C THR A 399 44.72 4.42 1.64
N ILE A 400 43.57 4.07 2.21
CA ILE A 400 42.32 3.87 1.50
C ILE A 400 41.39 5.01 1.89
N VAL A 401 40.76 5.64 0.91
CA VAL A 401 39.75 6.68 1.09
C VAL A 401 38.43 6.17 0.52
N LEU A 402 37.40 6.09 1.36
CA LEU A 402 36.03 5.93 0.93
C LEU A 402 35.42 7.32 0.74
N THR A 403 34.89 7.60 -0.44
CA THR A 403 34.01 8.76 -0.69
C THR A 403 32.58 8.26 -0.80
N ALA A 404 31.69 8.74 0.07
CA ALA A 404 30.25 8.55 -0.03
C ALA A 404 29.61 9.85 -0.52
N GLN A 405 28.76 9.77 -1.53
CA GLN A 405 28.09 10.89 -2.17
C GLN A 405 26.58 10.75 -2.03
N GLY A 406 25.91 11.90 -1.89
CA GLY A 406 24.47 12.02 -1.91
C GLY A 406 24.01 13.45 -2.24
N PRO A 407 22.70 13.71 -2.13
CA PRO A 407 22.08 14.99 -2.52
C PRO A 407 22.57 16.18 -1.70
N ALA A 408 22.97 15.92 -0.45
CA ALA A 408 23.49 16.91 0.48
C ALA A 408 25.03 17.06 0.41
N GLY A 409 25.66 16.48 -0.60
CA GLY A 409 27.10 16.57 -0.84
C GLY A 409 27.81 15.22 -0.68
N GLU A 410 29.12 15.30 -0.43
CA GLU A 410 29.98 14.13 -0.26
C GLU A 410 30.72 14.20 1.07
N GLU A 411 31.06 13.04 1.62
CA GLU A 411 31.90 12.90 2.82
C GLU A 411 32.91 11.77 2.59
N GLN A 412 34.07 11.88 3.26
CA GLN A 412 35.14 10.90 3.14
C GLN A 412 35.50 10.25 4.48
N ALA A 413 35.75 8.95 4.44
CA ALA A 413 36.41 8.21 5.50
C ALA A 413 37.76 7.70 4.99
N GLN A 414 38.77 7.65 5.86
CA GLN A 414 40.10 7.14 5.48
C GLN A 414 40.68 6.20 6.52
N LEU A 415 41.45 5.21 6.06
CA LEU A 415 42.19 4.28 6.90
C LEU A 415 43.55 3.96 6.27
N THR A 416 44.60 3.95 7.09
CA THR A 416 45.94 3.49 6.69
C THR A 416 46.17 2.06 7.19
N VAL A 417 46.61 1.17 6.30
CA VAL A 417 46.86 -0.23 6.57
C VAL A 417 48.28 -0.62 6.13
N THR A 418 48.92 -1.49 6.90
CA THR A 418 50.13 -2.19 6.45
C THR A 418 49.72 -3.51 5.83
N ALA A 419 49.81 -3.61 4.50
CA ALA A 419 49.55 -4.83 3.76
C ALA A 419 50.71 -5.81 3.95
N GLU A 420 50.40 -6.99 4.46
CA GLU A 420 51.32 -8.11 4.64
C GLU A 420 50.78 -9.34 3.91
N ASP A 421 51.65 -10.15 3.30
CA ASP A 421 51.27 -11.38 2.63
C ASP A 421 51.07 -12.50 3.65
N ARG A 422 49.81 -12.79 3.99
CA ARG A 422 49.46 -13.85 4.95
C ARG A 422 48.89 -15.10 4.30
N ARG A 423 49.40 -15.49 3.12
CA ARG A 423 49.01 -16.75 2.45
C ARG A 423 49.15 -17.94 3.40
N GLY A 424 48.04 -18.62 3.67
CA GLY A 424 48.01 -19.84 4.47
C GLY A 424 47.83 -19.66 5.97
N ASP A 425 47.57 -18.45 6.47
CA ASP A 425 47.26 -18.21 7.89
C ASP A 425 45.76 -18.46 8.20
N VAL A 426 45.22 -19.57 7.68
CA VAL A 426 44.00 -20.14 8.25
C VAL A 426 44.41 -20.67 9.62
N ARG A 427 43.93 -20.04 10.70
CA ARG A 427 43.96 -20.65 12.03
C ARG A 427 43.27 -22.00 11.93
N GLY A 428 44.05 -23.07 11.74
CA GLY A 428 43.62 -24.41 12.06
C GLY A 428 43.10 -24.36 13.48
N CYS A 429 41.90 -24.89 13.72
CA CYS A 429 41.40 -25.16 15.06
C CYS A 429 42.42 -26.07 15.77
N ALA A 430 43.40 -25.46 16.44
CA ALA A 430 44.29 -26.16 17.33
C ALA A 430 43.48 -26.52 18.58
N THR A 431 42.89 -27.70 18.55
CA THR A 431 42.48 -28.42 19.75
C THR A 431 43.75 -28.75 20.53
N GLY A 432 44.12 -27.88 21.46
CA GLY A 432 45.39 -28.01 22.16
C GLY A 432 45.43 -27.25 23.48
N GLY A 433 44.85 -27.86 24.52
CA GLY A 433 45.39 -27.84 25.88
C GLY A 433 45.29 -26.54 26.68
N ALA A 434 44.52 -26.60 27.77
CA ALA A 434 44.53 -25.62 28.84
C ALA A 434 45.96 -25.31 29.34
N GLY A 435 46.31 -24.02 29.39
CA GLY A 435 47.54 -23.51 29.99
C GLY A 435 47.44 -21.99 30.19
N SER A 436 47.42 -21.59 31.47
CA SER A 436 47.22 -20.24 32.00
C SER A 436 48.37 -19.24 31.77
N ALA A 437 48.03 -17.94 31.89
CA ALA A 437 48.85 -16.71 32.02
C ALA A 437 49.30 -16.07 30.69
N GLY A 438 49.21 -14.76 30.42
CA GLY A 438 48.92 -13.53 31.17
C GLY A 438 49.64 -12.35 30.48
N PHE A 439 49.15 -11.10 30.69
CA PHE A 439 49.61 -9.77 30.19
C PHE A 439 49.02 -9.31 28.83
N ALA A 440 48.11 -8.33 28.73
CA ALA A 440 48.06 -6.91 29.14
C ALA A 440 48.66 -5.93 28.10
N GLY A 441 47.79 -5.14 27.46
CA GLY A 441 48.13 -4.11 26.46
C GLY A 441 47.02 -3.06 26.30
N LEU A 442 46.95 -2.15 27.28
CA LEU A 442 46.57 -0.74 27.23
C LEU A 442 45.47 -0.24 26.24
N LEU A 443 44.25 -0.05 26.77
CA LEU A 443 43.21 0.85 26.23
C LEU A 443 43.44 2.26 26.76
N LEU A 444 43.69 3.22 25.86
CA LEU A 444 43.63 4.66 26.15
C LEU A 444 42.28 5.19 25.67
N ALA A 445 41.29 5.20 26.58
CA ALA A 445 40.03 5.89 26.39
C ALA A 445 40.14 7.31 26.98
N LEU A 446 40.12 8.33 26.12
CA LEU A 446 39.88 9.72 26.52
C LEU A 446 38.37 9.95 26.55
N GLY A 447 37.79 9.85 27.75
CA GLY A 447 36.43 10.27 28.02
C GLY A 447 36.38 11.77 28.35
N ALA A 448 35.60 12.53 27.58
CA ALA A 448 35.10 13.83 27.99
C ALA A 448 33.68 13.65 28.54
N ALA A 449 33.52 13.97 29.82
CA ALA A 449 32.28 13.86 30.57
C ALA A 449 31.40 15.10 30.36
N LEU A 450 30.11 14.91 30.06
CA LEU A 450 29.05 15.86 30.39
C LEU A 450 27.89 15.11 31.04
N GLY A 451 27.66 15.43 32.31
CA GLY A 451 26.75 14.72 33.19
C GLY A 451 25.29 15.12 33.02
N ARG A 452 24.39 14.13 33.08
CA ARG A 452 22.97 14.31 33.38
C ARG A 452 22.70 13.90 34.83
N ARG A 453 22.33 14.89 35.66
CA ARG A 453 21.69 14.67 36.96
C ARG A 453 20.23 14.26 36.73
N ARG A 454 19.82 13.17 37.38
CA ARG A 454 18.41 12.79 37.58
C ARG A 454 17.75 13.74 38.57
N ARG A 455 16.60 14.29 38.19
CA ARG A 455 15.33 14.16 38.93
C ARG A 455 14.20 14.12 37.92
#